data_AF-H6L9H9-F1
#
_entry.id   AF-H6L9H9-F1
#
_cell.length_a   1.000
_cell.length_b   1.000
_cell.length_c   1.000
_cell.angle_alpha   90.00
_cell.angle_beta   90.00
_cell.angle_gamma   90.00
#
_symmetry.space_group_name_H-M   'P 1'
#
loop_
_entity.id
_entity.type
_entity.pdbx_description
1 polymer ?
#
loop_
_entity_poly.entity_id
_entity_poly.type
_entity_poly.pdbx_seq_one_letter_code
_entity_poly.pdbx_strand_id
1 'polypeptide(L)'
;MNYPQSIFLLLWACLCANNLTAQTKEDKEQAPKRYYTIDMTVASMKKAAESSKSGYRKNPWKTIEHNCEIELPFELDNAFLGVPKQSQASLLNLVKGGVKISNQVIQPIERQLMASEYFRPGISKELFECLTGCTLAEKDFQQSHFLYIEDLSRDIAYARSELYGESSFDSPLPYATPWGNYKCRMIRTKADLDSVMSHPNEIGLTYSLRGGHVFSDLFALRPDEESGETNLEILGRQEFGQLVLNSVNQLKGILPIRQKTGEYLSVPIFSISFGNYFEDGIVGKVSRFNSAQEEVFGEQNSLGKGFTELGQWVCRRLLDKKVGRRILVDVADMSLDGRLWFYSYLKEERFRKDTIPALALNVGISGLSYKDNAYSGSDEPVKNQQSFFNNRQANLCRQDIKAIVKSKGLVGISLDRDRLMGKAFQTRYNSTVPGSANRRAVAVEAIVANICRFIYVAQSIDAWEMISISSSFDMYARPLEVYDSSDDMEQLYRDLIAFFENPQDIEGLYTAEDIQTFMYSFSAEELVDRIMYKNALNFMYKHLPEVDLTEEEANNN
;
A
#
# COMPACT_ATOMS: atom_id res chain seq x y z
N MET A 1 47.14 41.92 41.79
CA MET A 1 48.14 41.40 40.84
C MET A 1 47.59 40.09 40.32
N ASN A 2 47.00 40.11 39.11
CA ASN A 2 46.18 39.03 38.57
C ASN A 2 46.58 38.74 37.11
N TYR A 3 46.49 37.45 36.76
CA TYR A 3 46.65 36.79 35.45
C TYR A 3 48.09 36.60 34.92
N PRO A 4 48.40 35.43 34.29
CA PRO A 4 47.53 34.72 33.37
C PRO A 4 47.36 33.19 33.57
N GLN A 5 46.11 32.74 33.73
CA GLN A 5 45.67 31.36 33.44
C GLN A 5 45.07 31.21 32.02
N SER A 6 45.06 32.28 31.22
CA SER A 6 44.36 32.33 29.92
C SER A 6 45.13 31.72 28.74
N ILE A 7 46.41 31.37 28.91
CA ILE A 7 47.26 30.87 27.81
C ILE A 7 47.21 29.34 27.67
N PHE A 8 46.89 28.62 28.76
CA PHE A 8 46.84 27.15 28.72
C PHE A 8 45.58 26.59 28.03
N LEU A 9 44.45 27.31 28.10
CA LEU A 9 43.21 26.88 27.41
C LEU A 9 43.24 27.10 25.89
N LEU A 10 43.99 28.10 25.40
CA LEU A 10 44.13 28.37 23.96
C LEU A 10 45.07 27.39 23.25
N LEU A 11 46.08 26.88 23.94
CA LEU A 11 47.01 25.87 23.39
C LEU A 11 46.39 24.46 23.32
N TRP A 12 45.49 24.11 24.24
CA TRP A 12 44.78 22.82 24.20
C TRP A 12 43.67 22.79 23.12
N ALA A 13 42.98 23.91 22.90
CA ALA A 13 42.00 24.04 21.83
C ALA A 13 42.64 23.95 20.41
N CYS A 14 43.87 24.44 20.23
CA CYS A 14 44.57 24.35 18.94
C CYS A 14 45.09 22.93 18.63
N LEU A 15 45.39 22.12 19.64
CA LEU A 15 45.84 20.72 19.45
C LEU A 15 44.67 19.77 19.17
N CYS A 16 43.47 20.04 19.67
CA CYS A 16 42.27 19.28 19.31
C CYS A 16 41.66 19.70 17.95
N ALA A 17 41.87 20.95 17.50
CA ALA A 17 41.39 21.41 16.19
C ALA A 17 42.20 20.83 15.00
N ASN A 18 43.46 20.47 15.20
CA ASN A 18 44.32 19.92 14.15
C ASN A 18 44.26 18.38 14.01
N ASN A 19 43.56 17.66 14.89
CA ASN A 19 43.29 16.23 14.75
C ASN A 19 41.91 15.91 14.15
N LEU A 20 41.11 16.93 13.82
CA LEU A 20 39.81 16.79 13.14
C LEU A 20 39.88 17.02 11.62
N THR A 21 41.07 17.22 11.05
CA THR A 21 41.25 17.53 9.62
C THR A 21 42.32 16.67 8.93
N ALA A 22 42.56 15.47 9.44
CA ALA A 22 43.31 14.43 8.75
C ALA A 22 42.42 13.21 8.46
N GLN A 23 41.24 13.44 7.86
CA GLN A 23 40.62 12.42 7.01
C GLN A 23 41.56 12.24 5.82
N THR A 24 42.21 11.09 5.78
CA THR A 24 43.10 10.66 4.70
C THR A 24 42.39 10.86 3.35
N LYS A 25 43.13 11.43 2.40
CA LYS A 25 42.73 11.60 0.99
C LYS A 25 42.38 10.28 0.27
N GLU A 26 42.43 9.14 0.95
CA GLU A 26 42.09 7.81 0.44
C GLU A 26 40.60 7.44 0.57
N ASP A 27 39.76 8.21 1.28
CA ASP A 27 38.30 7.96 1.32
C ASP A 27 37.53 8.63 0.17
N LYS A 28 38.23 9.24 -0.78
CA LYS A 28 37.63 9.91 -1.94
C LYS A 28 37.64 9.03 -3.20
N GLU A 29 36.93 7.91 -3.17
CA GLU A 29 36.39 7.28 -4.40
C GLU A 29 35.43 6.10 -4.18
N GLN A 30 34.89 5.88 -2.98
CA GLN A 30 33.68 5.05 -2.88
C GLN A 30 32.47 5.95 -3.16
N ALA A 31 31.87 5.76 -4.34
CA ALA A 31 30.54 6.28 -4.60
C ALA A 31 29.64 5.93 -3.40
N PRO A 32 28.87 6.89 -2.85
CA PRO A 32 28.04 6.62 -1.69
C PRO A 32 27.18 5.39 -1.97
N LYS A 33 27.20 4.42 -1.04
CA LYS A 33 26.40 3.19 -1.14
C LYS A 33 24.95 3.62 -1.36
N ARG A 34 24.43 3.35 -2.56
CA ARG A 34 23.06 3.71 -2.91
C ARG A 34 22.13 2.71 -2.24
N TYR A 35 21.37 3.16 -1.26
CA TYR A 35 20.35 2.35 -0.61
C TYR A 35 19.16 2.21 -1.57
N TYR A 36 18.70 0.99 -1.79
CA TYR A 36 17.50 0.73 -2.56
C TYR A 36 16.38 0.35 -1.60
N THR A 37 15.21 0.94 -1.80
CA THR A 37 13.99 0.56 -1.10
C THR A 37 12.96 0.03 -2.10
N ILE A 38 12.04 -0.82 -1.63
CA ILE A 38 10.89 -1.30 -2.39
C ILE A 38 9.66 -1.05 -1.56
N ASP A 39 8.69 -0.35 -2.14
CA ASP A 39 7.40 -0.11 -1.51
C ASP A 39 6.34 -1.00 -2.14
N MET A 40 5.73 -1.86 -1.33
CA MET A 40 4.71 -2.81 -1.78
C MET A 40 3.33 -2.19 -1.91
N THR A 41 3.10 -0.95 -1.46
CA THR A 41 1.78 -0.31 -1.58
C THR A 41 1.90 1.20 -1.64
N VAL A 42 1.74 1.77 -2.84
CA VAL A 42 1.73 3.22 -3.05
C VAL A 42 0.89 3.56 -4.28
N ALA A 43 0.31 4.76 -4.33
CA ALA A 43 -0.58 5.19 -5.41
C ALA A 43 -0.07 6.45 -6.13
N SER A 44 1.24 6.50 -6.45
CA SER A 44 1.91 7.70 -7.00
C SER A 44 1.34 8.20 -8.33
N MET A 45 0.71 7.32 -9.10
CA MET A 45 0.08 7.67 -10.38
C MET A 45 -1.40 8.06 -10.24
N LYS A 46 -2.06 7.74 -9.12
CA LYS A 46 -3.52 7.79 -8.97
C LYS A 46 -4.08 9.18 -9.22
N LYS A 47 -3.60 10.19 -8.48
CA LYS A 47 -4.10 11.57 -8.60
C LYS A 47 -3.96 12.12 -10.02
N ALA A 48 -2.85 11.79 -10.69
CA ALA A 48 -2.58 12.24 -12.04
C ALA A 48 -3.46 11.53 -13.09
N ALA A 49 -3.61 10.21 -12.95
CA ALA A 49 -4.46 9.37 -13.80
C ALA A 49 -5.94 9.78 -13.68
N GLU A 50 -6.45 9.89 -12.46
CA GLU A 50 -7.84 10.30 -12.20
C GLU A 50 -8.14 11.70 -12.77
N SER A 51 -7.24 12.65 -12.55
CA SER A 51 -7.42 14.02 -13.04
C SER A 51 -7.42 14.09 -14.58
N SER A 52 -6.69 13.20 -15.25
CA SER A 52 -6.65 13.18 -16.72
C SER A 52 -8.01 12.87 -17.35
N LYS A 53 -8.87 12.10 -16.64
CA LYS A 53 -10.21 11.69 -17.11
C LYS A 53 -11.16 12.88 -17.25
N SER A 54 -10.93 13.96 -16.51
CA SER A 54 -11.72 15.20 -16.55
C SER A 54 -11.11 16.27 -17.47
N GLY A 55 -10.07 15.93 -18.25
CA GLY A 55 -9.37 16.85 -19.15
C GLY A 55 -8.22 17.61 -18.48
N TYR A 56 -7.96 17.39 -17.19
CA TYR A 56 -6.88 18.03 -16.45
C TYR A 56 -5.67 17.10 -16.36
N ARG A 57 -4.73 17.26 -17.29
CA ARG A 57 -3.51 16.43 -17.31
C ARG A 57 -2.50 16.95 -16.27
N LYS A 58 -2.44 16.29 -15.11
CA LYS A 58 -1.39 16.52 -14.10
C LYS A 58 -0.14 15.69 -14.46
N ASN A 59 1.04 16.13 -14.04
CA ASN A 59 2.30 15.43 -14.30
C ASN A 59 2.63 14.47 -13.15
N PRO A 60 2.76 13.15 -13.38
CA PRO A 60 2.99 12.16 -12.33
C PRO A 60 4.38 12.25 -11.68
N TRP A 61 5.33 12.97 -12.29
CA TRP A 61 6.65 13.24 -11.72
C TRP A 61 6.66 14.36 -10.69
N LYS A 62 5.56 15.08 -10.50
CA LYS A 62 5.51 16.23 -9.59
C LYS A 62 4.55 15.98 -8.45
N THR A 63 4.82 16.63 -7.32
CA THR A 63 3.84 16.73 -6.24
C THR A 63 2.59 17.42 -6.75
N ILE A 64 1.42 16.87 -6.39
CA ILE A 64 0.11 17.41 -6.71
C ILE A 64 -0.51 17.96 -5.42
N GLU A 65 -0.64 19.28 -5.35
CA GLU A 65 -1.41 19.96 -4.31
C GLU A 65 -2.91 19.73 -4.51
N HIS A 66 -3.65 19.64 -3.41
CA HIS A 66 -5.11 19.63 -3.44
C HIS A 66 -5.60 21.05 -3.69
N ASN A 67 -6.60 21.20 -4.55
CA ASN A 67 -7.25 22.50 -4.75
C ASN A 67 -8.29 22.71 -3.65
N CYS A 68 -7.96 23.52 -2.65
CA CYS A 68 -8.81 23.84 -1.50
C CYS A 68 -9.15 25.33 -1.43
N GLU A 69 -9.54 25.93 -2.56
CA GLU A 69 -9.98 27.34 -2.62
C GLU A 69 -11.38 27.56 -2.02
N ILE A 70 -12.09 26.49 -1.66
CA ILE A 70 -13.42 26.53 -1.06
C ILE A 70 -13.39 26.23 0.43
N GLU A 71 -14.40 26.73 1.15
CA GLU A 71 -14.65 26.31 2.53
C GLU A 71 -15.29 24.92 2.55
N LEU A 72 -14.68 23.99 3.30
CA LEU A 72 -15.23 22.65 3.48
C LEU A 72 -16.33 22.67 4.54
N PRO A 73 -17.45 21.94 4.34
CA PRO A 73 -18.37 21.62 5.43
C PRO A 73 -17.61 20.98 6.60
N PHE A 74 -17.97 21.35 7.82
CA PHE A 74 -17.27 20.93 9.04
C PHE A 74 -17.19 19.40 9.17
N GLU A 75 -18.25 18.70 8.80
CA GLU A 75 -18.32 17.23 8.85
C GLU A 75 -17.36 16.60 7.85
N LEU A 76 -17.27 17.15 6.63
CA LEU A 76 -16.30 16.72 5.61
C LEU A 76 -14.86 17.01 6.04
N ASP A 77 -14.59 18.17 6.60
CA ASP A 77 -13.24 18.51 7.07
C ASP A 77 -12.80 17.56 8.20
N ASN A 78 -13.69 17.27 9.15
CA ASN A 78 -13.44 16.29 10.21
C ASN A 78 -13.21 14.86 9.68
N ALA A 79 -13.99 14.43 8.70
CA ALA A 79 -13.85 13.11 8.09
C ALA A 79 -12.47 12.90 7.45
N PHE A 80 -11.85 13.97 6.94
CA PHE A 80 -10.52 13.95 6.31
C PHE A 80 -9.41 14.56 7.16
N LEU A 81 -9.67 14.87 8.43
CA LEU A 81 -8.68 15.47 9.32
C LEU A 81 -7.41 14.63 9.39
N GLY A 82 -6.25 15.22 9.09
CA GLY A 82 -4.96 14.52 9.10
C GLY A 82 -4.66 13.67 7.86
N VAL A 83 -5.53 13.69 6.83
CA VAL A 83 -5.18 13.26 5.48
C VAL A 83 -4.41 14.40 4.80
N PRO A 84 -3.20 14.16 4.24
CA PRO A 84 -2.42 15.22 3.61
C PRO A 84 -3.14 15.88 2.43
N LYS A 85 -3.04 17.21 2.34
CA LYS A 85 -3.58 18.04 1.25
C LYS A 85 -2.63 18.19 0.05
N GLN A 86 -1.66 17.29 -0.05
CA GLN A 86 -0.72 17.19 -1.15
C GLN A 86 -0.48 15.72 -1.46
N SER A 87 0.11 15.40 -2.63
CA SER A 87 0.52 14.04 -2.93
C SER A 87 1.67 13.60 -2.04
N GLN A 88 1.50 12.45 -1.41
CA GLN A 88 2.52 11.81 -0.60
C GLN A 88 3.53 11.07 -1.49
N ALA A 89 3.15 10.69 -2.71
CA ALA A 89 4.02 10.05 -3.66
C ALA A 89 3.92 10.70 -5.05
N SER A 90 5.07 10.87 -5.68
CA SER A 90 5.24 11.19 -7.08
C SER A 90 6.43 10.38 -7.60
N LEU A 91 6.60 10.24 -8.92
CA LEU A 91 7.76 9.54 -9.46
C LEU A 91 9.09 10.20 -9.05
N LEU A 92 9.10 11.53 -8.85
CA LEU A 92 10.29 12.22 -8.33
C LEU A 92 10.52 11.95 -6.84
N ASN A 93 9.46 11.87 -6.02
CA ASN A 93 9.61 11.53 -4.60
C ASN A 93 10.13 10.10 -4.44
N LEU A 94 9.72 9.17 -5.31
CA LEU A 94 10.29 7.82 -5.38
C LEU A 94 11.81 7.86 -5.67
N VAL A 95 12.24 8.67 -6.65
CA VAL A 95 13.69 8.87 -6.94
C VAL A 95 14.42 9.36 -5.70
N LYS A 96 13.88 10.38 -5.02
CA LYS A 96 14.54 10.99 -3.87
C LYS A 96 14.68 10.04 -2.68
N GLY A 97 13.63 9.29 -2.36
CA GLY A 97 13.66 8.31 -1.28
C GLY A 97 14.37 7.00 -1.63
N GLY A 98 15.07 6.94 -2.76
CA GLY A 98 15.79 5.74 -3.19
C GLY A 98 14.89 4.54 -3.49
N VAL A 99 13.61 4.78 -3.83
CA VAL A 99 12.67 3.71 -4.16
C VAL A 99 12.98 3.16 -5.54
N LYS A 100 13.43 1.91 -5.56
CA LYS A 100 13.88 1.23 -6.77
C LYS A 100 12.74 0.56 -7.52
N ILE A 101 11.85 -0.09 -6.77
CA ILE A 101 10.63 -0.70 -7.29
C ILE A 101 9.47 -0.25 -6.43
N SER A 102 8.37 0.05 -7.10
CA SER A 102 7.17 0.56 -6.47
C SER A 102 5.97 -0.21 -6.97
N ASN A 103 5.27 -0.88 -6.07
CA ASN A 103 4.03 -1.57 -6.40
C ASN A 103 2.86 -0.58 -6.36
N GLN A 104 2.48 -0.12 -7.54
CA GLN A 104 1.39 0.83 -7.75
C GLN A 104 0.05 0.16 -7.51
N VAL A 105 -0.66 0.59 -6.46
CA VAL A 105 -2.01 0.11 -6.19
C VAL A 105 -3.02 0.99 -6.91
N ILE A 106 -3.66 0.42 -7.93
CA ILE A 106 -4.77 1.06 -8.62
C ILE A 106 -6.06 0.74 -7.86
N GLN A 107 -6.78 1.80 -7.51
CA GLN A 107 -8.02 1.73 -6.76
C GLN A 107 -9.00 2.71 -7.42
N PRO A 108 -9.79 2.24 -8.39
CA PRO A 108 -10.87 3.03 -8.96
C PRO A 108 -11.75 3.56 -7.83
N ILE A 109 -12.07 4.85 -7.89
CA ILE A 109 -12.81 5.53 -6.81
C ILE A 109 -14.18 4.87 -6.65
N GLU A 110 -14.47 4.33 -5.47
CA GLU A 110 -15.80 3.78 -5.16
C GLU A 110 -16.86 4.88 -5.26
N ARG A 111 -17.72 4.78 -6.27
CA ARG A 111 -18.76 5.77 -6.57
C ARG A 111 -19.80 5.89 -5.47
N GLN A 112 -19.87 4.92 -4.56
CA GLN A 112 -20.66 5.00 -3.33
C GLN A 112 -20.24 6.20 -2.46
N LEU A 113 -18.96 6.62 -2.48
CA LEU A 113 -18.52 7.84 -1.79
C LEU A 113 -19.26 9.09 -2.29
N MET A 114 -19.67 9.10 -3.57
CA MET A 114 -20.33 10.23 -4.22
C MET A 114 -21.83 10.28 -3.91
N ALA A 115 -22.38 9.28 -3.23
CA ALA A 115 -23.78 9.28 -2.80
C ALA A 115 -24.01 10.13 -1.53
N SER A 116 -22.93 10.62 -0.90
CA SER A 116 -23.02 11.50 0.26
C SER A 116 -23.75 12.80 -0.08
N GLU A 117 -24.62 13.27 0.82
CA GLU A 117 -25.46 14.45 0.61
C GLU A 117 -24.69 15.77 0.45
N TYR A 118 -23.39 15.76 0.77
CA TYR A 118 -22.50 16.90 0.59
C TYR A 118 -22.05 17.07 -0.86
N PHE A 119 -22.07 16.02 -1.68
CA PHE A 119 -21.76 16.12 -3.10
C PHE A 119 -23.03 16.53 -3.88
N ARG A 120 -23.19 17.84 -4.07
CA ARG A 120 -24.31 18.44 -4.81
C ARG A 120 -23.85 19.04 -6.15
N PRO A 121 -24.75 19.14 -7.14
CA PRO A 121 -24.43 19.73 -8.42
C PRO A 121 -23.79 21.13 -8.29
N GLY A 122 -22.65 21.33 -8.94
CA GLY A 122 -21.95 22.61 -9.03
C GLY A 122 -20.89 22.89 -7.95
N ILE A 123 -20.77 22.04 -6.92
CA ILE A 123 -19.70 22.13 -5.90
C ILE A 123 -18.97 20.80 -5.68
N SER A 124 -19.49 19.69 -6.23
CA SER A 124 -18.99 18.34 -5.95
C SER A 124 -17.56 18.15 -6.40
N LYS A 125 -17.22 18.69 -7.58
CA LYS A 125 -15.87 18.63 -8.13
C LYS A 125 -14.86 19.31 -7.20
N GLU A 126 -15.14 20.53 -6.78
CA GLU A 126 -14.25 21.34 -5.94
C GLU A 126 -14.07 20.70 -4.56
N LEU A 127 -15.17 20.21 -3.94
CA LEU A 127 -15.11 19.46 -2.69
C LEU A 127 -14.24 18.21 -2.85
N PHE A 128 -14.52 17.38 -3.85
CA PHE A 128 -13.79 16.13 -4.04
C PHE A 128 -12.31 16.36 -4.36
N GLU A 129 -11.98 17.39 -5.14
CA GLU A 129 -10.59 17.76 -5.43
C GLU A 129 -9.86 18.24 -4.18
N CYS A 130 -10.49 19.02 -3.30
CA CYS A 130 -9.90 19.44 -2.03
C CYS A 130 -9.71 18.26 -1.05
N LEU A 131 -10.60 17.26 -1.07
CA LEU A 131 -10.52 16.12 -0.16
C LEU A 131 -9.52 15.06 -0.62
N THR A 132 -9.40 14.87 -1.94
CA THR A 132 -8.67 13.72 -2.51
C THR A 132 -7.48 14.10 -3.39
N GLY A 133 -7.41 15.34 -3.87
CA GLY A 133 -6.46 15.79 -4.90
C GLY A 133 -6.76 15.29 -6.31
N CYS A 134 -7.83 14.50 -6.49
CA CYS A 134 -8.27 13.99 -7.78
C CYS A 134 -9.32 14.92 -8.38
N THR A 135 -9.13 15.34 -9.62
CA THR A 135 -10.09 16.18 -10.34
C THR A 135 -11.06 15.31 -11.14
N LEU A 136 -12.34 15.28 -10.77
CA LEU A 136 -13.37 14.55 -11.50
C LEU A 136 -14.23 15.50 -12.36
N ALA A 137 -14.90 14.96 -13.39
CA ALA A 137 -15.87 15.74 -14.13
C ALA A 137 -17.22 15.72 -13.40
N GLU A 138 -18.00 16.80 -13.49
CA GLU A 138 -19.30 16.90 -12.79
C GLU A 138 -20.25 15.75 -13.14
N LYS A 139 -20.25 15.32 -14.41
CA LYS A 139 -21.02 14.17 -14.89
C LYS A 139 -20.70 12.86 -14.17
N ASP A 140 -19.51 12.74 -13.57
CA ASP A 140 -19.06 11.52 -12.91
C ASP A 140 -19.73 11.33 -11.53
N PHE A 141 -20.26 12.40 -10.93
CA PHE A 141 -21.09 12.34 -9.72
C PHE A 141 -22.54 11.95 -9.99
N GLN A 142 -22.96 12.06 -11.26
CA GLN A 142 -24.35 11.81 -11.69
C GLN A 142 -24.52 10.46 -12.40
N GLN A 143 -23.44 9.72 -12.61
CA GLN A 143 -23.47 8.42 -13.32
C GLN A 143 -24.14 7.34 -12.47
N SER A 144 -25.15 6.69 -13.03
CA SER A 144 -25.83 5.52 -12.46
C SER A 144 -25.25 4.18 -12.93
N HIS A 145 -24.48 4.18 -14.02
CA HIS A 145 -23.80 3.02 -14.58
C HIS A 145 -22.32 3.35 -14.71
N PHE A 146 -21.48 2.48 -14.19
CA PHE A 146 -20.04 2.68 -14.21
C PHE A 146 -19.30 1.34 -14.15
N LEU A 147 -18.62 1.00 -15.24
CA LEU A 147 -17.78 -0.18 -15.32
C LEU A 147 -16.38 0.14 -14.78
N TYR A 148 -16.09 -0.31 -13.57
CA TYR A 148 -14.81 -0.06 -12.91
C TYR A 148 -13.61 -0.66 -13.66
N ILE A 149 -13.82 -1.74 -14.41
CA ILE A 149 -12.78 -2.36 -15.23
C ILE A 149 -12.30 -1.45 -16.38
N GLU A 150 -13.21 -0.65 -16.95
CA GLU A 150 -12.86 0.34 -17.98
C GLU A 150 -12.08 1.49 -17.36
N ASP A 151 -12.42 1.87 -16.13
CA ASP A 151 -11.72 2.91 -15.39
C ASP A 151 -10.28 2.51 -15.08
N LEU A 152 -10.09 1.29 -14.59
CA LEU A 152 -8.77 0.68 -14.43
C LEU A 152 -7.97 0.68 -15.73
N SER A 153 -8.60 0.28 -16.85
CA SER A 153 -7.96 0.27 -18.16
C SER A 153 -7.46 1.66 -18.55
N ARG A 154 -8.24 2.71 -18.27
CA ARG A 154 -7.82 4.11 -18.50
C ARG A 154 -6.62 4.52 -17.65
N ASP A 155 -6.57 4.11 -16.39
CA ASP A 155 -5.43 4.43 -15.50
C ASP A 155 -4.13 3.80 -16.00
N ILE A 156 -4.19 2.54 -16.41
CA ILE A 156 -3.02 1.83 -16.98
C ILE A 156 -2.61 2.45 -18.32
N ALA A 157 -3.58 2.78 -19.17
CA ALA A 157 -3.30 3.45 -20.45
C ALA A 157 -2.67 4.84 -20.23
N TYR A 158 -3.15 5.60 -19.24
CA TYR A 158 -2.56 6.88 -18.84
C TYR A 158 -1.10 6.69 -18.40
N ALA A 159 -0.83 5.76 -17.48
CA ALA A 159 0.52 5.47 -17.02
C ALA A 159 1.44 5.08 -18.19
N ARG A 160 0.98 4.20 -19.08
CA ARG A 160 1.72 3.85 -20.30
C ARG A 160 2.06 5.08 -21.15
N SER A 161 1.08 5.95 -21.37
CA SER A 161 1.26 7.14 -22.20
C SER A 161 2.26 8.14 -21.61
N GLU A 162 2.27 8.31 -20.27
CA GLU A 162 3.21 9.19 -19.58
C GLU A 162 4.64 8.62 -19.56
N LEU A 163 4.77 7.30 -19.47
CA LEU A 163 6.08 6.66 -19.31
C LEU A 163 6.76 6.32 -20.64
N TYR A 164 5.98 6.13 -21.71
CA TYR A 164 6.50 5.66 -22.99
C TYR A 164 6.15 6.58 -24.17
N GLY A 165 5.11 7.41 -24.06
CA GLY A 165 4.58 8.17 -25.20
C GLY A 165 4.15 7.20 -26.31
N GLU A 166 4.66 7.42 -27.53
CA GLU A 166 4.46 6.52 -28.68
C GLU A 166 5.48 5.37 -28.75
N SER A 167 6.43 5.31 -27.80
CA SER A 167 7.52 4.34 -27.80
C SER A 167 7.07 2.95 -27.40
N SER A 168 7.90 1.95 -27.73
CA SER A 168 7.75 0.57 -27.26
C SER A 168 8.05 0.45 -25.76
N PHE A 169 7.60 -0.63 -25.13
CA PHE A 169 7.87 -0.95 -23.72
C PHE A 169 9.36 -1.08 -23.38
N ASP A 170 10.22 -1.27 -24.39
CA ASP A 170 11.67 -1.41 -24.19
C ASP A 170 12.38 -0.07 -24.02
N SER A 171 11.72 1.04 -24.39
CA SER A 171 12.30 2.37 -24.44
C SER A 171 11.48 3.39 -23.63
N PRO A 172 11.49 3.32 -22.28
CA PRO A 172 10.83 4.31 -21.46
C PRO A 172 11.46 5.70 -21.63
N LEU A 173 10.61 6.72 -21.58
CA LEU A 173 11.00 8.12 -21.73
C LEU A 173 11.86 8.56 -20.55
N PRO A 174 12.99 9.27 -20.80
CA PRO A 174 13.77 9.87 -19.73
C PRO A 174 13.07 11.12 -19.18
N TYR A 175 13.15 11.29 -17.87
CA TYR A 175 12.75 12.49 -17.16
C TYR A 175 13.95 13.13 -16.48
N ALA A 176 14.17 14.42 -16.75
CA ALA A 176 15.29 15.15 -16.19
C ALA A 176 15.03 15.50 -14.71
N THR A 177 15.97 15.11 -13.85
CA THR A 177 15.98 15.45 -12.41
C THR A 177 17.28 16.17 -12.04
N PRO A 178 17.37 16.81 -10.87
CA PRO A 178 18.65 17.33 -10.36
C PRO A 178 19.77 16.28 -10.23
N TRP A 179 19.41 14.99 -10.15
CA TRP A 179 20.37 13.87 -10.04
C TRP A 179 20.61 13.13 -11.36
N GLY A 180 20.17 13.70 -12.48
CA GLY A 180 20.31 13.13 -13.82
C GLY A 180 18.99 12.66 -14.41
N ASN A 181 19.07 11.99 -15.56
CA ASN A 181 17.90 11.48 -16.26
C ASN A 181 17.47 10.13 -15.69
N TYR A 182 16.22 10.06 -15.24
CA TYR A 182 15.62 8.81 -14.77
C TYR A 182 14.62 8.29 -15.77
N LYS A 183 14.45 6.97 -15.81
CA LYS A 183 13.37 6.33 -16.55
C LYS A 183 12.51 5.55 -15.59
N CYS A 184 11.23 5.41 -15.93
CA CYS A 184 10.32 4.57 -15.18
C CYS A 184 9.82 3.45 -16.10
N ARG A 185 9.97 2.21 -15.66
CA ARG A 185 9.63 1.01 -16.41
C ARG A 185 8.46 0.31 -15.77
N MET A 186 7.41 0.04 -16.54
CA MET A 186 6.35 -0.88 -16.14
C MET A 186 6.91 -2.31 -16.19
N ILE A 187 6.98 -2.98 -15.04
CA ILE A 187 7.51 -4.34 -14.90
C ILE A 187 6.43 -5.32 -15.36
N ARG A 188 6.69 -6.02 -16.47
CA ARG A 188 5.80 -7.07 -16.99
C ARG A 188 6.33 -8.46 -16.70
N THR A 189 7.65 -8.61 -16.67
CA THR A 189 8.34 -9.89 -16.54
C THR A 189 9.50 -9.82 -15.56
N LYS A 190 10.11 -10.96 -15.26
CA LYS A 190 11.38 -11.01 -14.50
C LYS A 190 12.52 -10.31 -15.23
N ALA A 191 12.54 -10.33 -16.56
CA ALA A 191 13.56 -9.62 -17.34
C ALA A 191 13.45 -8.09 -17.18
N ASP A 192 12.23 -7.54 -17.07
CA ASP A 192 12.05 -6.12 -16.76
C ASP A 192 12.57 -5.79 -15.36
N LEU A 193 12.37 -6.70 -14.40
CA LEU A 193 12.88 -6.57 -13.04
C LEU A 193 14.42 -6.55 -13.02
N ASP A 194 15.07 -7.49 -13.71
CA ASP A 194 16.53 -7.53 -13.88
C ASP A 194 17.06 -6.25 -14.54
N SER A 195 16.36 -5.75 -15.57
CA SER A 195 16.70 -4.49 -16.23
C SER A 195 16.65 -3.32 -15.25
N VAL A 196 15.58 -3.18 -14.46
CA VAL A 196 15.48 -2.10 -13.47
C VAL A 196 16.63 -2.20 -12.47
N MET A 197 16.88 -3.39 -11.93
CA MET A 197 17.91 -3.60 -10.90
C MET A 197 19.33 -3.35 -11.39
N SER A 198 19.61 -3.60 -12.68
CA SER A 198 20.92 -3.37 -13.29
C SER A 198 21.19 -1.89 -13.67
N HIS A 199 20.15 -1.06 -13.79
CA HIS A 199 20.30 0.33 -14.19
C HIS A 199 20.06 1.31 -13.03
N PRO A 200 21.07 2.03 -12.52
CA PRO A 200 20.93 2.83 -11.30
C PRO A 200 19.89 3.96 -11.38
N ASN A 201 19.58 4.45 -12.59
CA ASN A 201 18.60 5.52 -12.82
C ASN A 201 17.28 5.03 -13.45
N GLU A 202 16.95 3.75 -13.30
CA GLU A 202 15.62 3.22 -13.63
C GLU A 202 14.82 2.92 -12.36
N ILE A 203 13.54 3.26 -12.35
CA ILE A 203 12.56 2.85 -11.34
C ILE A 203 11.60 1.86 -11.98
N GLY A 204 11.27 0.78 -11.29
CA GLY A 204 10.30 -0.21 -11.73
C GLY A 204 8.92 -0.02 -11.10
N LEU A 205 7.85 -0.18 -11.89
CA LEU A 205 6.47 -0.18 -11.42
C LEU A 205 5.83 -1.55 -11.63
N THR A 206 5.41 -2.20 -10.55
CA THR A 206 4.44 -3.31 -10.62
C THR A 206 3.05 -2.78 -10.33
N TYR A 207 2.00 -3.53 -10.69
CA TYR A 207 0.62 -3.08 -10.52
C TYR A 207 -0.20 -4.08 -9.71
N SER A 208 -0.83 -3.60 -8.65
CA SER A 208 -1.82 -4.33 -7.86
C SER A 208 -3.14 -3.58 -7.83
N LEU A 209 -4.21 -4.27 -7.48
CA LEU A 209 -5.55 -3.69 -7.37
C LEU A 209 -6.03 -3.66 -5.93
N ARG A 210 -6.87 -2.68 -5.59
CA ARG A 210 -7.62 -2.65 -4.34
C ARG A 210 -9.11 -2.43 -4.59
N GLY A 211 -9.91 -3.29 -3.98
CA GLY A 211 -11.37 -3.34 -4.06
C GLY A 211 -11.86 -4.33 -5.10
N GLY A 212 -12.73 -5.26 -4.67
CA GLY A 212 -13.36 -6.23 -5.56
C GLY A 212 -14.44 -5.62 -6.45
N HIS A 213 -14.86 -4.38 -6.19
CA HIS A 213 -15.78 -3.63 -7.04
C HIS A 213 -15.26 -3.42 -8.47
N VAL A 214 -13.94 -3.57 -8.69
CA VAL A 214 -13.34 -3.55 -10.03
C VAL A 214 -13.97 -4.57 -10.99
N PHE A 215 -14.54 -5.65 -10.47
CA PHE A 215 -15.15 -6.69 -11.30
C PHE A 215 -16.58 -6.39 -11.74
N SER A 216 -17.25 -5.44 -11.11
CA SER A 216 -18.69 -5.21 -11.25
C SER A 216 -19.02 -3.83 -11.83
N ASP A 217 -20.32 -3.61 -12.09
CA ASP A 217 -20.89 -2.30 -12.38
C ASP A 217 -21.45 -1.70 -11.09
N LEU A 218 -21.31 -0.38 -10.90
CA LEU A 218 -21.99 0.37 -9.84
C LEU A 218 -23.48 0.08 -9.78
N PHE A 219 -24.15 -0.04 -10.93
CA PHE A 219 -25.58 -0.31 -10.98
C PHE A 219 -25.94 -1.59 -10.23
N ALA A 220 -25.20 -2.67 -10.46
CA ALA A 220 -25.42 -3.96 -9.83
C ALA A 220 -25.25 -3.92 -8.31
N LEU A 221 -24.47 -2.98 -7.80
CA LEU A 221 -24.16 -2.84 -6.38
C LEU A 221 -25.13 -1.93 -5.62
N ARG A 222 -25.99 -1.16 -6.31
CA ARG A 222 -26.96 -0.29 -5.65
C ARG A 222 -28.25 -1.05 -5.32
N PRO A 223 -28.85 -0.82 -4.14
CA PRO A 223 -30.25 -1.16 -3.92
C PRO A 223 -31.14 -0.33 -4.83
N ASP A 224 -32.16 -0.97 -5.39
CA ASP A 224 -33.25 -0.33 -6.10
C ASP A 224 -34.05 0.55 -5.11
N GLU A 225 -34.32 1.78 -5.51
CA GLU A 225 -34.92 2.80 -4.63
C GLU A 225 -36.41 2.51 -4.32
N GLU A 226 -37.11 1.77 -5.19
CA GLU A 226 -38.54 1.47 -5.02
C GLU A 226 -38.78 0.18 -4.23
N SER A 227 -37.97 -0.86 -4.46
CA SER A 227 -38.12 -2.18 -3.85
C SER A 227 -37.23 -2.41 -2.62
N GLY A 228 -36.14 -1.66 -2.48
CA GLY A 228 -35.12 -1.89 -1.45
C GLY A 228 -34.30 -3.17 -1.66
N GLU A 229 -34.55 -3.91 -2.73
CA GLU A 229 -33.78 -5.08 -3.17
C GLU A 229 -32.51 -4.63 -3.89
N THR A 230 -31.39 -5.37 -3.75
CA THR A 230 -30.19 -5.05 -4.54
C THR A 230 -30.45 -5.28 -6.03
N ASN A 231 -29.96 -4.42 -6.93
CA ASN A 231 -30.05 -4.63 -8.39
C ASN A 231 -29.41 -5.95 -8.85
N LEU A 232 -28.62 -6.61 -8.00
CA LEU A 232 -28.18 -8.01 -8.09
C LEU A 232 -29.33 -9.02 -8.24
N GLU A 233 -30.47 -8.76 -7.60
CA GLU A 233 -31.68 -9.59 -7.70
C GLU A 233 -32.40 -9.34 -9.03
N ILE A 234 -32.33 -8.10 -9.55
CA ILE A 234 -32.91 -7.67 -10.83
C ILE A 234 -32.10 -8.17 -12.04
N LEU A 235 -30.78 -8.04 -12.04
CA LEU A 235 -29.88 -8.58 -13.08
C LEU A 235 -29.91 -10.12 -13.14
N GLY A 236 -30.40 -10.77 -12.08
CA GLY A 236 -30.28 -12.20 -11.90
C GLY A 236 -28.84 -12.62 -11.57
N ARG A 237 -28.70 -13.51 -10.58
CA ARG A 237 -27.39 -13.97 -10.07
C ARG A 237 -26.46 -14.52 -11.15
N GLN A 238 -27.01 -15.06 -12.24
CA GLN A 238 -26.24 -15.64 -13.33
C GLN A 238 -25.58 -14.58 -14.21
N GLU A 239 -26.29 -13.51 -14.59
CA GLU A 239 -25.73 -12.46 -15.47
C GLU A 239 -24.66 -11.66 -14.74
N PHE A 240 -24.92 -11.30 -13.48
CA PHE A 240 -23.91 -10.64 -12.63
C PHE A 240 -22.66 -11.51 -12.45
N GLY A 241 -22.85 -12.81 -12.18
CA GLY A 241 -21.74 -13.76 -12.09
C GLY A 241 -20.91 -13.80 -13.38
N GLN A 242 -21.55 -13.77 -14.55
CA GLN A 242 -20.86 -13.77 -15.83
C GLN A 242 -20.08 -12.46 -16.07
N LEU A 243 -20.67 -11.31 -15.73
CA LEU A 243 -20.00 -10.01 -15.82
C LEU A 243 -18.73 -10.00 -14.97
N VAL A 244 -18.84 -10.42 -13.71
CA VAL A 244 -17.70 -10.50 -12.77
C VAL A 244 -16.61 -11.45 -13.29
N LEU A 245 -16.98 -12.64 -13.78
CA LEU A 245 -16.03 -13.61 -14.31
C LEU A 245 -15.36 -13.15 -15.61
N ASN A 246 -16.07 -12.39 -16.45
CA ASN A 246 -15.48 -11.76 -17.63
C ASN A 246 -14.40 -10.75 -17.22
N SER A 247 -14.69 -9.86 -16.26
CA SER A 247 -13.71 -8.91 -15.72
C SER A 247 -12.46 -9.63 -15.16
N VAL A 248 -12.65 -10.74 -14.43
CA VAL A 248 -11.54 -11.58 -13.97
C VAL A 248 -10.71 -12.11 -15.14
N ASN A 249 -11.36 -12.64 -16.18
CA ASN A 249 -10.65 -13.17 -17.35
C ASN A 249 -9.92 -12.06 -18.13
N GLN A 250 -10.44 -10.83 -18.16
CA GLN A 250 -9.76 -9.67 -18.75
C GLN A 250 -8.47 -9.34 -18.01
N LEU A 251 -8.50 -9.27 -16.68
CA LEU A 251 -7.30 -9.02 -15.87
C LEU A 251 -6.24 -10.11 -16.04
N LYS A 252 -6.69 -11.37 -16.12
CA LYS A 252 -5.80 -12.52 -16.34
C LYS A 252 -5.17 -12.54 -17.75
N GLY A 253 -5.61 -11.67 -18.66
CA GLY A 253 -5.13 -11.62 -20.05
C GLY A 253 -5.75 -12.69 -20.95
N ILE A 254 -6.92 -13.22 -20.60
CA ILE A 254 -7.64 -14.25 -21.35
C ILE A 254 -8.62 -13.61 -22.33
N LEU A 255 -9.28 -12.53 -21.89
CA LEU A 255 -10.17 -11.74 -22.72
C LEU A 255 -9.58 -10.34 -22.97
N PRO A 256 -9.89 -9.72 -24.11
CA PRO A 256 -9.59 -8.31 -24.34
C PRO A 256 -10.22 -7.42 -23.26
N ILE A 257 -9.47 -6.44 -22.75
CA ILE A 257 -9.92 -5.48 -21.73
C ILE A 257 -11.10 -4.65 -22.23
N ARG A 258 -11.18 -4.41 -23.55
CA ARG A 258 -12.34 -3.83 -24.23
C ARG A 258 -12.88 -4.81 -25.26
N GLN A 259 -14.13 -5.22 -25.10
CA GLN A 259 -14.77 -6.15 -26.02
C GLN A 259 -14.70 -5.62 -27.47
N LYS A 260 -14.45 -6.52 -28.42
CA LYS A 260 -14.38 -6.23 -29.88
C LYS A 260 -13.20 -5.35 -30.34
N THR A 261 -12.33 -4.89 -29.44
CA THR A 261 -11.13 -4.12 -29.83
C THR A 261 -9.90 -5.01 -30.05
N GLY A 262 -9.88 -6.21 -29.45
CA GLY A 262 -8.69 -7.06 -29.38
C GLY A 262 -7.61 -6.52 -28.43
N GLU A 263 -7.84 -5.41 -27.74
CA GLU A 263 -6.88 -4.80 -26.80
C GLU A 263 -6.82 -5.61 -25.50
N TYR A 264 -5.62 -6.05 -25.10
CA TYR A 264 -5.38 -6.73 -23.82
C TYR A 264 -4.75 -5.78 -22.81
N LEU A 265 -4.83 -6.15 -21.53
CA LEU A 265 -4.18 -5.39 -20.48
C LEU A 265 -2.65 -5.41 -20.64
N SER A 266 -2.09 -4.23 -20.89
CA SER A 266 -0.68 -4.06 -21.28
C SER A 266 0.35 -4.41 -20.19
N VAL A 267 -0.09 -4.65 -18.96
CA VAL A 267 0.74 -5.07 -17.83
C VAL A 267 0.01 -6.15 -17.01
N PRO A 268 0.75 -7.06 -16.35
CA PRO A 268 0.15 -8.01 -15.44
C PRO A 268 -0.31 -7.33 -14.16
N ILE A 269 -1.44 -7.79 -13.62
CA ILE A 269 -1.83 -7.48 -12.24
C ILE A 269 -1.13 -8.48 -11.31
N PHE A 270 -0.29 -7.97 -10.42
CA PHE A 270 0.49 -8.77 -9.48
C PHE A 270 -0.38 -9.36 -8.37
N SER A 271 -1.21 -8.52 -7.75
CA SER A 271 -2.15 -8.94 -6.71
C SER A 271 -3.41 -8.08 -6.69
N ILE A 272 -4.44 -8.57 -6.01
CA ILE A 272 -5.66 -7.82 -5.68
C ILE A 272 -6.02 -8.01 -4.21
N SER A 273 -6.30 -6.91 -3.52
CA SER A 273 -7.10 -6.96 -2.29
C SER A 273 -8.56 -6.79 -2.64
N PHE A 274 -9.42 -7.71 -2.20
CA PHE A 274 -10.86 -7.53 -2.31
C PHE A 274 -11.39 -6.53 -1.28
N GLY A 275 -10.60 -6.19 -0.25
CA GLY A 275 -10.99 -5.23 0.77
C GLY A 275 -10.99 -3.80 0.24
N ASN A 276 -11.97 -3.01 0.68
CA ASN A 276 -12.03 -1.56 0.52
C ASN A 276 -13.10 -0.98 1.46
N TYR A 277 -13.84 0.06 1.09
CA TYR A 277 -14.84 0.67 1.96
C TYR A 277 -16.23 0.02 1.83
N PHE A 278 -16.70 -0.31 0.62
CA PHE A 278 -18.09 -0.72 0.42
C PHE A 278 -18.25 -2.19 0.01
N GLU A 279 -19.51 -2.65 -0.02
CA GLU A 279 -19.88 -3.97 -0.50
C GLU A 279 -19.67 -4.11 -2.01
N ASP A 280 -19.08 -5.22 -2.43
CA ASP A 280 -18.78 -5.54 -3.82
C ASP A 280 -19.36 -6.89 -4.28
N GLY A 281 -20.12 -7.57 -3.41
CA GLY A 281 -20.68 -8.90 -3.68
C GLY A 281 -19.66 -10.05 -3.67
N ILE A 282 -18.40 -9.81 -3.29
CA ILE A 282 -17.32 -10.81 -3.29
C ILE A 282 -17.03 -11.33 -1.89
N VAL A 283 -16.67 -10.42 -0.98
CA VAL A 283 -16.28 -10.75 0.40
C VAL A 283 -16.61 -9.60 1.34
N GLY A 284 -17.02 -9.90 2.57
CA GLY A 284 -17.23 -8.85 3.57
C GLY A 284 -15.95 -8.11 3.95
N LYS A 285 -16.14 -6.90 4.49
CA LYS A 285 -15.09 -5.94 4.78
C LYS A 285 -14.83 -5.82 6.28
N VAL A 286 -13.70 -5.20 6.63
CA VAL A 286 -13.46 -4.66 7.98
C VAL A 286 -13.88 -3.20 8.03
N SER A 287 -14.21 -2.69 9.21
CA SER A 287 -14.52 -1.25 9.34
C SER A 287 -13.26 -0.44 9.09
N ARG A 288 -13.36 0.49 8.13
CA ARG A 288 -12.28 1.40 7.73
C ARG A 288 -12.58 2.84 8.08
N PHE A 289 -13.85 3.20 8.13
CA PHE A 289 -14.26 4.53 8.50
C PHE A 289 -14.11 4.75 10.00
N ASN A 290 -13.70 5.96 10.36
CA ASN A 290 -13.94 6.45 11.70
C ASN A 290 -15.37 7.01 11.78
N SER A 291 -15.85 7.33 12.98
CA SER A 291 -17.23 7.78 13.17
C SER A 291 -17.59 9.04 12.35
N ALA A 292 -16.65 9.97 12.14
CA ALA A 292 -16.88 11.15 11.30
C ALA A 292 -17.01 10.78 9.80
N GLN A 293 -16.26 9.78 9.35
CA GLN A 293 -16.39 9.27 7.99
C GLN A 293 -17.68 8.46 7.80
N GLU A 294 -18.11 7.68 8.78
CA GLU A 294 -19.40 6.97 8.74
C GLU A 294 -20.58 7.95 8.71
N GLU A 295 -20.49 9.06 9.45
CA GLU A 295 -21.49 10.13 9.43
C GLU A 295 -21.64 10.76 8.03
N VAL A 296 -20.52 11.00 7.34
CA VAL A 296 -20.51 11.60 6.00
C VAL A 296 -20.91 10.62 4.90
N PHE A 297 -20.37 9.40 4.93
CA PHE A 297 -20.43 8.45 3.82
C PHE A 297 -21.45 7.32 4.02
N GLY A 298 -22.08 7.26 5.19
CA GLY A 298 -23.03 6.22 5.56
C GLY A 298 -22.38 4.96 6.11
N GLU A 299 -23.20 4.14 6.74
CA GLU A 299 -22.79 2.85 7.32
C GLU A 299 -22.49 1.80 6.24
N GLN A 300 -21.59 0.86 6.58
CA GLN A 300 -21.11 -0.17 5.66
C GLN A 300 -21.88 -1.50 5.87
N ASN A 301 -22.64 -1.93 4.86
CA ASN A 301 -23.57 -3.09 4.97
C ASN A 301 -22.92 -4.49 4.93
N SER A 302 -21.61 -4.58 4.63
CA SER A 302 -20.89 -5.85 4.42
C SER A 302 -19.84 -6.18 5.50
N LEU A 303 -19.86 -5.46 6.62
CA LEU A 303 -18.90 -5.65 7.70
C LEU A 303 -18.96 -7.07 8.29
N GLY A 304 -17.80 -7.68 8.46
CA GLY A 304 -17.65 -8.99 9.13
C GLY A 304 -18.11 -10.21 8.32
N LYS A 305 -18.80 -10.07 7.19
CA LYS A 305 -19.28 -11.20 6.37
C LYS A 305 -18.13 -11.97 5.70
N GLY A 306 -18.28 -13.27 5.46
CA GLY A 306 -17.30 -14.08 4.71
C GLY A 306 -17.32 -13.86 3.19
N PHE A 307 -16.67 -14.77 2.44
CA PHE A 307 -16.80 -14.83 0.98
C PHE A 307 -18.21 -15.30 0.58
N THR A 308 -18.80 -14.63 -0.42
CA THR A 308 -19.99 -15.14 -1.12
C THR A 308 -19.61 -16.33 -1.99
N GLU A 309 -20.58 -17.13 -2.45
CA GLU A 309 -20.28 -18.22 -3.39
C GLU A 309 -19.57 -17.71 -4.64
N LEU A 310 -20.07 -16.65 -5.28
CA LEU A 310 -19.41 -16.00 -6.41
C LEU A 310 -17.99 -15.54 -6.05
N GLY A 311 -17.79 -14.94 -4.87
CA GLY A 311 -16.47 -14.51 -4.43
C GLY A 311 -15.48 -15.66 -4.25
N GLN A 312 -15.94 -16.83 -3.80
CA GLN A 312 -15.10 -18.03 -3.75
C GLN A 312 -14.68 -18.48 -5.16
N TRP A 313 -15.57 -18.41 -6.14
CA TRP A 313 -15.26 -18.72 -7.54
C TRP A 313 -14.26 -17.72 -8.13
N VAL A 314 -14.45 -16.42 -7.90
CA VAL A 314 -13.53 -15.35 -8.30
C VAL A 314 -12.14 -15.59 -7.72
N CYS A 315 -12.05 -15.83 -6.41
CA CYS A 315 -10.78 -16.11 -5.72
C CYS A 315 -10.05 -17.31 -6.32
N ARG A 316 -10.75 -18.44 -6.52
CA ARG A 316 -10.19 -19.64 -7.19
C ARG A 316 -9.73 -19.33 -8.61
N ARG A 317 -10.51 -18.58 -9.38
CA ARG A 317 -10.19 -18.24 -10.77
C ARG A 317 -8.94 -17.34 -10.89
N LEU A 318 -8.79 -16.35 -10.00
CA LEU A 318 -7.61 -15.48 -9.95
C LEU A 318 -6.34 -16.28 -9.65
N LEU A 319 -6.43 -17.21 -8.70
CA LEU A 319 -5.30 -18.03 -8.25
C LEU A 319 -4.96 -19.22 -9.15
N ASP A 320 -5.88 -19.63 -10.02
CA ASP A 320 -5.60 -20.66 -11.02
C ASP A 320 -4.48 -20.23 -11.96
N LYS A 321 -3.55 -21.15 -12.23
CA LYS A 321 -2.39 -20.96 -13.13
C LYS A 321 -2.52 -21.74 -14.44
N LYS A 322 -3.61 -22.48 -14.65
CA LYS A 322 -3.81 -23.29 -15.85
C LYS A 322 -4.20 -22.45 -17.06
N VAL A 323 -4.98 -21.39 -16.84
CA VAL A 323 -5.44 -20.49 -17.90
C VAL A 323 -5.22 -19.05 -17.48
N GLY A 324 -4.50 -18.30 -18.31
CA GLY A 324 -4.09 -16.91 -18.06
C GLY A 324 -3.13 -16.76 -16.87
N ARG A 325 -2.84 -15.50 -16.52
CA ARG A 325 -1.92 -15.16 -15.44
C ARG A 325 -2.54 -15.42 -14.06
N ARG A 326 -1.73 -15.93 -13.12
CA ARG A 326 -2.11 -15.97 -11.70
C ARG A 326 -2.08 -14.55 -11.14
N ILE A 327 -3.16 -14.15 -10.46
CA ILE A 327 -3.23 -12.90 -9.70
C ILE A 327 -3.32 -13.28 -8.22
N LEU A 328 -2.37 -12.83 -7.41
CA LEU A 328 -2.35 -13.16 -5.98
C LEU A 328 -3.46 -12.42 -5.22
N VAL A 329 -3.93 -13.00 -4.13
CA VAL A 329 -4.93 -12.37 -3.25
C VAL A 329 -4.23 -11.78 -2.04
N ASP A 330 -4.40 -10.47 -1.88
CA ASP A 330 -4.02 -9.71 -0.69
C ASP A 330 -5.18 -9.70 0.31
N VAL A 331 -4.93 -10.14 1.53
CA VAL A 331 -5.95 -10.31 2.56
C VAL A 331 -6.28 -9.02 3.31
N ALA A 332 -5.53 -7.95 3.03
CA ALA A 332 -5.77 -6.63 3.60
C ALA A 332 -7.24 -6.22 3.42
N ASP A 333 -7.83 -5.67 4.47
CA ASP A 333 -9.19 -5.12 4.49
C ASP A 333 -10.34 -6.11 4.21
N MET A 334 -10.05 -7.40 4.01
CA MET A 334 -11.06 -8.46 4.06
C MET A 334 -11.46 -8.72 5.51
N SER A 335 -12.74 -9.02 5.75
CA SER A 335 -13.23 -9.47 7.05
C SER A 335 -12.45 -10.68 7.57
N LEU A 336 -12.46 -10.86 8.90
CA LEU A 336 -11.87 -12.04 9.52
C LEU A 336 -12.41 -13.35 8.93
N ASP A 337 -13.72 -13.46 8.74
CA ASP A 337 -14.35 -14.66 8.17
C ASP A 337 -13.88 -14.93 6.73
N GLY A 338 -13.73 -13.88 5.93
CA GLY A 338 -13.15 -13.97 4.58
C GLY A 338 -11.72 -14.50 4.61
N ARG A 339 -10.88 -13.97 5.51
CA ARG A 339 -9.49 -14.43 5.68
C ARG A 339 -9.41 -15.88 6.15
N LEU A 340 -10.23 -16.29 7.12
CA LEU A 340 -10.25 -17.66 7.64
C LEU A 340 -10.68 -18.68 6.57
N TRP A 341 -11.69 -18.34 5.75
CA TRP A 341 -12.04 -19.14 4.58
C TRP A 341 -10.86 -19.25 3.62
N PHE A 342 -10.22 -18.13 3.29
CA PHE A 342 -9.12 -18.08 2.34
C PHE A 342 -7.94 -18.95 2.81
N TYR A 343 -7.54 -18.87 4.08
CA TYR A 343 -6.46 -19.71 4.61
C TYR A 343 -6.80 -21.21 4.61
N SER A 344 -8.07 -21.55 4.79
CA SER A 344 -8.54 -22.93 4.67
C SER A 344 -8.37 -23.41 3.22
N TYR A 345 -8.76 -22.60 2.24
CA TYR A 345 -8.52 -22.87 0.82
C TYR A 345 -7.02 -23.02 0.50
N LEU A 346 -6.16 -22.10 0.97
CA LEU A 346 -4.71 -22.20 0.78
C LEU A 346 -4.11 -23.49 1.38
N LYS A 347 -4.66 -23.97 2.50
CA LYS A 347 -4.25 -25.23 3.10
C LYS A 347 -4.59 -26.41 2.19
N GLU A 348 -5.76 -26.41 1.56
CA GLU A 348 -6.17 -27.46 0.61
C GLU A 348 -5.30 -27.46 -0.66
N GLU A 349 -5.05 -26.30 -1.26
CA GLU A 349 -4.21 -26.20 -2.47
C GLU A 349 -2.78 -26.69 -2.20
N ARG A 350 -2.25 -26.43 -1.00
CA ARG A 350 -0.95 -26.96 -0.57
C ARG A 350 -0.94 -28.49 -0.54
N PHE A 351 -2.02 -29.15 -0.11
CA PHE A 351 -2.14 -30.62 -0.18
C PHE A 351 -2.21 -31.11 -1.62
N ARG A 352 -2.73 -30.30 -2.54
CA ARG A 352 -2.68 -30.52 -4.00
C ARG A 352 -1.34 -30.14 -4.63
N LYS A 353 -0.31 -29.86 -3.81
CA LYS A 353 1.05 -29.46 -4.21
C LYS A 353 1.13 -28.11 -4.93
N ASP A 354 0.14 -27.23 -4.73
CA ASP A 354 0.19 -25.84 -5.17
C ASP A 354 0.32 -24.91 -3.95
N THR A 355 1.53 -24.45 -3.68
CA THR A 355 1.79 -23.52 -2.56
C THR A 355 1.56 -22.09 -3.02
N ILE A 356 0.35 -21.58 -2.78
CA ILE A 356 -0.02 -20.20 -3.03
C ILE A 356 0.33 -19.35 -1.79
N PRO A 357 1.07 -18.23 -1.94
CA PRO A 357 1.40 -17.34 -0.83
C PRO A 357 0.17 -16.55 -0.36
N ALA A 358 0.00 -16.39 0.95
CA ALA A 358 -0.90 -15.39 1.50
C ALA A 358 -0.17 -14.03 1.52
N LEU A 359 -0.77 -13.02 0.91
CA LEU A 359 -0.24 -11.66 0.91
C LEU A 359 -1.06 -10.81 1.88
N ALA A 360 -0.42 -9.95 2.66
CA ALA A 360 -1.08 -9.03 3.58
C ALA A 360 -0.37 -7.67 3.57
N LEU A 361 -0.77 -6.77 2.68
CA LEU A 361 -0.14 -5.47 2.51
C LEU A 361 -0.91 -4.37 3.23
N ASN A 362 -0.23 -3.29 3.61
CA ASN A 362 -0.85 -2.17 4.34
C ASN A 362 -1.56 -2.61 5.64
N VAL A 363 -0.84 -3.35 6.49
CA VAL A 363 -1.38 -3.85 7.76
C VAL A 363 -0.50 -3.43 8.93
N GLY A 364 -1.12 -3.25 10.09
CA GLY A 364 -0.47 -3.37 11.38
C GLY A 364 -0.63 -4.78 11.96
N ILE A 365 -0.02 -5.03 13.11
CA ILE A 365 0.02 -6.33 13.77
C ILE A 365 -0.62 -6.23 15.16
N SER A 366 -1.78 -6.87 15.31
CA SER A 366 -2.35 -7.10 16.64
C SER A 366 -1.66 -8.28 17.32
N GLY A 367 -1.52 -9.40 16.60
CA GLY A 367 -0.95 -10.65 17.12
C GLY A 367 -1.79 -11.34 18.20
N LEU A 368 -2.96 -10.79 18.53
CA LEU A 368 -3.98 -11.43 19.35
C LEU A 368 -4.61 -12.60 18.60
N SER A 369 -5.21 -13.53 19.32
CA SER A 369 -6.08 -14.55 18.73
C SER A 369 -7.36 -13.91 18.22
N TYR A 370 -7.95 -14.45 17.15
CA TYR A 370 -9.32 -14.07 16.78
C TYR A 370 -10.36 -14.37 17.87
N LYS A 371 -10.00 -15.19 18.88
CA LYS A 371 -10.84 -15.51 20.04
C LYS A 371 -10.65 -14.55 21.22
N ASP A 372 -9.67 -13.66 21.15
CA ASP A 372 -9.41 -12.72 22.24
C ASP A 372 -10.44 -11.58 22.14
N ASN A 373 -11.13 -11.26 23.24
CA ASN A 373 -12.22 -10.25 23.24
C ASN A 373 -11.79 -8.87 22.73
N ALA A 374 -10.51 -8.52 22.89
CA ALA A 374 -9.93 -7.28 22.41
C ALA A 374 -9.79 -7.22 20.87
N TYR A 375 -9.96 -8.35 20.17
CA TYR A 375 -9.89 -8.47 18.72
C TYR A 375 -11.20 -8.98 18.10
N SER A 376 -11.88 -9.92 18.76
CA SER A 376 -13.11 -10.54 18.26
C SER A 376 -14.29 -9.58 18.25
N GLY A 377 -15.26 -9.78 17.35
CA GLY A 377 -16.50 -8.99 17.27
C GLY A 377 -16.32 -7.63 16.59
N SER A 378 -17.15 -6.65 16.96
CA SER A 378 -17.14 -5.27 16.44
C SER A 378 -15.83 -4.52 16.74
N ASP A 379 -15.39 -3.65 15.83
CA ASP A 379 -14.17 -2.82 15.97
C ASP A 379 -14.41 -1.58 16.88
N GLU A 380 -14.99 -1.79 18.06
CA GLU A 380 -15.34 -0.72 18.99
C GLU A 380 -14.09 0.04 19.50
N PRO A 381 -14.13 1.38 19.57
CA PRO A 381 -13.01 2.19 20.03
C PRO A 381 -12.49 1.80 21.43
N VAL A 382 -13.37 1.33 22.32
CA VAL A 382 -13.02 0.94 23.69
C VAL A 382 -11.96 -0.17 23.75
N LYS A 383 -11.94 -1.08 22.77
CA LYS A 383 -10.99 -2.20 22.71
C LYS A 383 -9.53 -1.78 22.51
N ASN A 384 -9.31 -0.54 22.09
CA ASN A 384 -7.97 0.00 21.79
C ASN A 384 -7.53 1.12 22.73
N GLN A 385 -8.32 1.47 23.76
CA GLN A 385 -8.04 2.64 24.61
C GLN A 385 -6.74 2.55 25.41
N GLN A 386 -6.31 1.33 25.76
CA GLN A 386 -5.11 1.09 26.57
C GLN A 386 -4.07 0.25 25.81
N SER A 387 -4.27 -0.02 24.52
CA SER A 387 -3.35 -0.84 23.74
C SER A 387 -2.28 0.00 23.04
N PHE A 388 -1.07 -0.53 22.97
CA PHE A 388 -0.01 0.00 22.11
C PHE A 388 -0.24 -0.38 20.64
N PHE A 389 -0.65 -1.62 20.37
CA PHE A 389 -1.03 -2.06 19.02
C PHE A 389 -2.48 -1.72 18.71
N ASN A 390 -2.78 -1.43 17.44
CA ASN A 390 -4.17 -1.38 17.00
C ASN A 390 -4.69 -2.82 16.80
N ASN A 391 -5.68 -3.20 17.59
CA ASN A 391 -6.33 -4.50 17.63
C ASN A 391 -7.60 -4.61 16.79
N ARG A 392 -7.89 -3.63 15.94
CA ARG A 392 -8.99 -3.73 14.97
C ARG A 392 -8.74 -4.87 13.98
N GLN A 393 -9.82 -5.43 13.44
CA GLN A 393 -9.76 -6.57 12.51
C GLN A 393 -9.05 -6.26 11.19
N ALA A 394 -8.88 -4.97 10.89
CA ALA A 394 -8.09 -4.47 9.78
C ALA A 394 -6.58 -4.79 9.93
N ASN A 395 -6.13 -5.15 11.13
CA ASN A 395 -4.76 -5.60 11.42
C ASN A 395 -4.67 -7.10 11.65
N LEU A 396 -3.48 -7.66 11.50
CA LEU A 396 -3.28 -9.10 11.53
C LEU A 396 -3.41 -9.71 12.93
N CYS A 397 -4.23 -10.74 13.04
CA CYS A 397 -4.29 -11.62 14.20
C CYS A 397 -3.26 -12.75 14.10
N ARG A 398 -3.14 -13.54 15.17
CA ARG A 398 -2.24 -14.70 15.26
C ARG A 398 -2.48 -15.73 14.16
N GLN A 399 -3.74 -15.94 13.76
CA GLN A 399 -4.09 -16.92 12.75
C GLN A 399 -3.69 -16.45 11.36
N ASP A 400 -3.79 -15.14 11.08
CA ASP A 400 -3.27 -14.54 9.86
C ASP A 400 -1.76 -14.81 9.74
N ILE A 401 -0.99 -14.47 10.79
CA ILE A 401 0.46 -14.65 10.84
C ILE A 401 0.85 -16.11 10.60
N LYS A 402 0.17 -17.06 11.26
CA LYS A 402 0.40 -18.50 11.07
C LYS A 402 0.12 -18.96 9.64
N ALA A 403 -0.90 -18.41 8.98
CA ALA A 403 -1.22 -18.75 7.60
C ALA A 403 -0.19 -18.18 6.62
N ILE A 404 0.28 -16.96 6.85
CA ILE A 404 1.34 -16.31 6.07
C ILE A 404 2.64 -17.10 6.19
N VAL A 405 3.08 -17.45 7.39
CA VAL A 405 4.30 -18.26 7.61
C VAL A 405 4.21 -19.60 6.88
N LYS A 406 3.09 -20.32 7.04
CA LYS A 406 2.90 -21.62 6.37
C LYS A 406 2.88 -21.53 4.86
N SER A 407 2.35 -20.43 4.31
CA SER A 407 2.26 -20.19 2.87
C SER A 407 3.51 -19.57 2.26
N LYS A 408 4.52 -19.22 3.07
CA LYS A 408 5.68 -18.45 2.65
C LYS A 408 5.24 -17.16 1.95
N GLY A 409 4.29 -16.49 2.60
CA GLY A 409 3.67 -15.26 2.18
C GLY A 409 4.53 -14.02 2.44
N LEU A 410 3.93 -12.84 2.26
CA LEU A 410 4.58 -11.55 2.48
C LEU A 410 3.62 -10.63 3.25
N VAL A 411 4.18 -9.88 4.20
CA VAL A 411 3.51 -8.85 5.00
C VAL A 411 4.11 -7.50 4.66
N GLY A 412 3.27 -6.54 4.32
CA GLY A 412 3.64 -5.14 4.15
C GLY A 412 3.21 -4.34 5.37
N ILE A 413 4.16 -3.95 6.22
CA ILE A 413 3.90 -3.10 7.39
C ILE A 413 3.52 -1.70 6.89
N SER A 414 2.35 -1.24 7.33
CA SER A 414 1.82 0.08 6.96
C SER A 414 2.64 1.22 7.56
N LEU A 415 2.69 2.38 6.89
CA LEU A 415 3.13 3.65 7.49
C LEU A 415 1.94 4.55 7.90
N ASP A 416 0.70 4.02 7.82
CA ASP A 416 -0.49 4.64 8.39
C ASP A 416 -0.44 4.53 9.92
N ARG A 417 -0.36 5.68 10.60
CA ARG A 417 -0.31 5.76 12.06
C ARG A 417 -1.49 5.04 12.70
N ASP A 418 -2.67 5.14 12.08
CA ASP A 418 -3.88 4.55 12.64
C ASP A 418 -3.89 3.03 12.47
N ARG A 419 -3.08 2.45 11.58
CA ARG A 419 -2.83 0.99 11.51
C ARG A 419 -1.76 0.55 12.50
N LEU A 420 -0.68 1.31 12.64
CA LEU A 420 0.44 0.91 13.49
C LEU A 420 0.13 1.01 14.99
N MET A 421 -0.60 2.05 15.39
CA MET A 421 -0.69 2.47 16.79
C MET A 421 -2.11 2.32 17.34
N GLY A 422 -2.23 1.63 18.47
CA GLY A 422 -3.35 1.74 19.40
C GLY A 422 -3.28 3.07 20.19
N LYS A 423 -4.28 3.33 21.04
CA LYS A 423 -4.44 4.65 21.66
C LYS A 423 -3.28 5.03 22.57
N ALA A 424 -2.63 4.07 23.22
CA ALA A 424 -1.48 4.34 24.09
C ALA A 424 -0.29 4.89 23.28
N PHE A 425 0.07 4.24 22.16
CA PHE A 425 1.11 4.74 21.28
C PHE A 425 0.74 6.07 20.62
N GLN A 426 -0.50 6.22 20.15
CA GLN A 426 -0.94 7.49 19.57
C GLN A 426 -0.86 8.65 20.58
N THR A 427 -1.18 8.41 21.84
CA THR A 427 -1.08 9.42 22.91
C THR A 427 0.37 9.83 23.13
N ARG A 428 1.30 8.86 23.20
CA ARG A 428 2.74 9.12 23.32
C ARG A 428 3.31 9.83 22.07
N TYR A 429 2.87 9.43 20.88
CA TYR A 429 3.27 10.09 19.64
C TYR A 429 2.79 11.55 19.63
N ASN A 430 1.52 11.78 19.94
CA ASN A 430 0.91 13.11 19.90
C ASN A 430 1.37 14.05 21.03
N SER A 431 1.93 13.54 22.13
CA SER A 431 2.52 14.36 23.20
C SER A 431 3.92 14.90 22.86
N THR A 432 4.56 14.35 21.83
CA THR A 432 5.83 14.90 21.31
C THR A 432 5.60 16.07 20.36
N VAL A 433 6.61 16.94 20.25
CA VAL A 433 6.58 18.08 19.32
C VAL A 433 6.60 17.57 17.87
N PRO A 434 5.69 18.03 16.99
CA PRO A 434 5.71 17.78 15.55
C PRO A 434 7.11 17.97 14.93
N GLY A 435 7.52 17.07 14.03
CA GLY A 435 8.84 17.05 13.39
C GLY A 435 10.07 16.79 14.29
N SER A 436 9.91 16.66 15.62
CA SER A 436 11.04 16.50 16.54
C SER A 436 11.71 15.12 16.46
N ALA A 437 12.98 15.04 16.90
CA ALA A 437 13.71 13.78 17.04
C ALA A 437 12.98 12.79 17.97
N ASN A 438 12.34 13.27 19.04
CA ASN A 438 11.54 12.41 19.93
C ASN A 438 10.33 11.82 19.21
N ARG A 439 9.64 12.62 18.37
CA ARG A 439 8.51 12.12 17.58
C ARG A 439 8.94 11.06 16.57
N ARG A 440 10.10 11.29 15.93
CA ARG A 440 10.75 10.33 15.04
C ARG A 440 11.11 9.03 15.76
N ALA A 441 11.69 9.11 16.96
CA ALA A 441 11.97 7.93 17.77
C ALA A 441 10.70 7.13 18.08
N VAL A 442 9.61 7.77 18.51
CA VAL A 442 8.33 7.09 18.77
C VAL A 442 7.74 6.46 17.49
N ALA A 443 7.90 7.10 16.32
CA ALA A 443 7.49 6.53 15.04
C ALA A 443 8.26 5.25 14.71
N VAL A 444 9.60 5.27 14.88
CA VAL A 444 10.47 4.10 14.68
C VAL A 444 10.09 2.98 15.64
N GLU A 445 9.90 3.30 16.93
CA GLU A 445 9.47 2.33 17.93
C GLU A 445 8.13 1.68 17.57
N ALA A 446 7.15 2.43 17.05
CA ALA A 446 5.88 1.85 16.63
C ALA A 446 6.02 0.90 15.43
N ILE A 447 6.88 1.23 14.45
CA ILE A 447 7.19 0.34 13.32
C ILE A 447 7.88 -0.93 13.83
N VAL A 448 8.94 -0.78 14.62
CA VAL A 448 9.71 -1.91 15.16
C VAL A 448 8.87 -2.77 16.09
N ALA A 449 8.00 -2.18 16.91
CA ALA A 449 7.08 -2.92 17.76
C ALA A 449 6.17 -3.85 16.94
N ASN A 450 5.65 -3.38 15.79
CA ASN A 450 4.82 -4.21 14.90
C ASN A 450 5.64 -5.35 14.28
N ILE A 451 6.88 -5.08 13.86
CA ILE A 451 7.83 -6.07 13.35
C ILE A 451 8.13 -7.14 14.43
N CYS A 452 8.56 -6.72 15.62
CA CYS A 452 8.83 -7.61 16.75
C CYS A 452 7.60 -8.41 17.14
N ARG A 453 6.40 -7.82 17.09
CA ARG A 453 5.13 -8.53 17.33
C ARG A 453 4.89 -9.63 16.31
N PHE A 454 5.17 -9.38 15.03
CA PHE A 454 5.08 -10.40 13.99
C PHE A 454 6.06 -11.55 14.25
N ILE A 455 7.34 -11.25 14.50
CA ILE A 455 8.38 -12.25 14.80
C ILE A 455 8.01 -13.08 16.04
N TYR A 456 7.62 -12.41 17.13
CA TYR A 456 7.18 -13.03 18.36
C TYR A 456 6.01 -13.98 18.15
N VAL A 457 5.01 -13.63 17.33
CA VAL A 457 3.86 -14.51 17.11
C VAL A 457 4.16 -15.62 16.11
N ALA A 458 5.03 -15.36 15.13
CA ALA A 458 5.44 -16.32 14.12
C ALA A 458 6.25 -17.48 14.73
N GLN A 459 7.06 -17.20 15.77
CA GLN A 459 7.91 -18.19 16.46
C GLN A 459 8.81 -18.96 15.46
N SER A 460 9.36 -18.24 14.47
CA SER A 460 10.16 -18.81 13.39
C SER A 460 11.14 -17.76 12.86
N ILE A 461 12.41 -18.15 12.66
CA ILE A 461 13.42 -17.28 12.06
C ILE A 461 13.06 -16.90 10.61
N ASP A 462 12.35 -17.78 9.89
CA ASP A 462 11.88 -17.54 8.52
C ASP A 462 10.93 -16.34 8.43
N ALA A 463 10.35 -15.89 9.56
CA ALA A 463 9.49 -14.72 9.62
C ALA A 463 10.21 -13.44 9.15
N TRP A 464 11.53 -13.35 9.33
CA TRP A 464 12.34 -12.24 8.82
C TRP A 464 12.43 -12.18 7.30
N GLU A 465 12.07 -13.24 6.59
CA GLU A 465 12.02 -13.31 5.11
C GLU A 465 10.65 -12.84 4.56
N MET A 466 9.72 -12.45 5.43
CA MET A 466 8.31 -12.22 5.08
C MET A 466 7.84 -10.79 5.33
N ILE A 467 8.70 -9.91 5.81
CA ILE A 467 8.33 -8.53 6.18
C ILE A 467 8.82 -7.55 5.11
N SER A 468 7.98 -6.62 4.74
CA SER A 468 8.26 -5.51 3.81
C SER A 468 7.58 -4.22 4.27
N ILE A 469 7.84 -3.10 3.61
CA ILE A 469 7.11 -1.84 3.82
C ILE A 469 6.00 -1.69 2.77
N SER A 470 4.84 -1.21 3.22
CA SER A 470 3.67 -0.83 2.42
C SER A 470 3.19 0.55 2.86
N SER A 471 3.78 1.62 2.32
CA SER A 471 3.56 2.97 2.87
C SER A 471 2.10 3.43 2.84
N SER A 472 1.37 3.01 1.80
CA SER A 472 0.02 3.46 1.46
C SER A 472 -0.09 4.95 1.19
N PHE A 473 1.01 5.56 0.74
CA PHE A 473 1.02 6.93 0.26
C PHE A 473 -0.01 7.12 -0.86
N ASP A 474 -0.79 8.21 -0.74
CA ASP A 474 -1.90 8.58 -1.64
C ASP A 474 -3.11 7.63 -1.63
N MET A 475 -3.27 6.84 -0.56
CA MET A 475 -4.43 5.97 -0.34
C MET A 475 -5.30 6.38 0.86
N TYR A 476 -5.41 7.70 1.12
CA TYR A 476 -6.15 8.28 2.25
C TYR A 476 -5.65 7.82 3.63
N ALA A 477 -4.37 7.41 3.72
CA ALA A 477 -3.71 7.06 4.97
C ALA A 477 -3.44 8.32 5.80
N ARG A 478 -3.35 8.16 7.13
CA ARG A 478 -2.86 9.21 8.03
C ARG A 478 -1.40 8.87 8.38
N PRO A 479 -0.43 9.43 7.64
CA PRO A 479 0.95 8.98 7.75
C PRO A 479 1.53 9.26 9.13
N LEU A 480 2.61 8.54 9.45
CA LEU A 480 3.60 9.04 10.40
C LEU A 480 4.20 10.33 9.81
N GLU A 481 3.83 11.48 10.37
CA GLU A 481 4.29 12.82 9.96
C GLU A 481 5.80 12.95 9.65
N VAL A 482 6.67 12.20 10.34
CA VAL A 482 8.12 12.21 10.11
C VAL A 482 8.57 11.42 8.87
N TYR A 483 7.66 10.65 8.28
CA TYR A 483 7.79 9.80 7.08
C TYR A 483 6.50 9.91 6.25
N ASP A 484 6.11 11.13 5.89
CA ASP A 484 4.80 11.40 5.29
C ASP A 484 4.78 11.31 3.76
N SER A 485 5.96 11.12 3.15
CA SER A 485 6.14 11.00 1.71
C SER A 485 7.11 9.88 1.32
N SER A 486 7.02 9.43 0.05
CA SER A 486 8.01 8.53 -0.54
C SER A 486 9.44 9.09 -0.55
N ASP A 487 9.61 10.41 -0.39
CA ASP A 487 10.92 11.07 -0.24
C ASP A 487 11.64 10.59 1.04
N ASP A 488 10.89 10.21 2.08
CA ASP A 488 11.44 9.86 3.39
C ASP A 488 11.92 8.41 3.52
N MET A 489 11.78 7.59 2.47
CA MET A 489 12.07 6.16 2.54
C MET A 489 13.55 5.86 2.82
N GLU A 490 14.48 6.68 2.31
CA GLU A 490 15.91 6.56 2.64
C GLU A 490 16.17 6.92 4.11
N GLN A 491 15.47 7.93 4.62
CA GLN A 491 15.61 8.35 6.00
C GLN A 491 15.05 7.28 6.96
N LEU A 492 13.90 6.66 6.62
CA LEU A 492 13.37 5.50 7.35
C LEU A 492 14.37 4.34 7.37
N TYR A 493 15.03 4.03 6.25
CA TYR A 493 16.09 3.02 6.21
C TYR A 493 17.18 3.31 7.25
N ARG A 494 17.70 4.54 7.28
CA ARG A 494 18.77 4.96 8.21
C ARG A 494 18.31 4.91 9.66
N ASP A 495 17.09 5.34 9.95
CA ASP A 495 16.54 5.36 11.29
C ASP A 495 16.29 3.93 11.83
N LEU A 496 15.90 2.98 10.96
CA LEU A 496 15.80 1.57 11.32
C LEU A 496 17.18 0.93 11.56
N ILE A 497 18.20 1.27 10.76
CA ILE A 497 19.58 0.80 11.00
C ILE A 497 20.03 1.25 12.39
N ALA A 498 19.92 2.56 12.67
CA ALA A 498 20.34 3.13 13.94
C ALA A 498 19.62 2.47 15.13
N PHE A 499 18.33 2.14 14.98
CA PHE A 499 17.59 1.41 16.01
C PHE A 499 18.12 -0.01 16.22
N PHE A 500 18.30 -0.81 15.15
CA PHE A 500 18.74 -2.19 15.29
C PHE A 500 20.23 -2.32 15.65
N GLU A 501 21.07 -1.34 15.35
CA GLU A 501 22.48 -1.30 15.80
C GLU A 501 22.58 -1.08 17.31
N ASN A 502 21.66 -0.30 17.88
CA ASN A 502 21.62 -0.02 19.31
C ASN A 502 20.18 -0.10 19.85
N PRO A 503 19.60 -1.32 19.95
CA PRO A 503 18.23 -1.51 20.38
C PRO A 503 17.97 -0.85 21.73
N GLN A 504 16.87 -0.10 21.81
CA GLN A 504 16.40 0.51 23.05
C GLN A 504 15.09 -0.17 23.48
N ASP A 505 14.76 -0.03 24.76
CA ASP A 505 13.47 -0.48 25.28
C ASP A 505 12.32 0.22 24.54
N ILE A 506 11.34 -0.57 24.11
CA ILE A 506 10.05 -0.06 23.67
C ILE A 506 9.11 -0.16 24.86
N GLU A 507 8.95 0.97 25.55
CA GLU A 507 8.24 1.08 26.83
C GLU A 507 6.89 0.32 26.82
N GLY A 508 6.73 -0.59 27.78
CA GLY A 508 5.51 -1.38 27.96
C GLY A 508 5.33 -2.56 27.00
N LEU A 509 6.29 -2.83 26.10
CA LEU A 509 6.21 -3.92 25.12
C LEU A 509 7.43 -4.85 25.14
N TYR A 510 8.63 -4.31 24.91
CA TYR A 510 9.84 -5.09 24.69
C TYR A 510 11.03 -4.40 25.32
N THR A 511 11.89 -5.18 25.97
CA THR A 511 13.21 -4.71 26.39
C THR A 511 14.20 -4.74 25.21
N ALA A 512 15.31 -4.02 25.32
CA ALA A 512 16.42 -4.11 24.37
C ALA A 512 16.93 -5.56 24.22
N GLU A 513 16.94 -6.34 25.31
CA GLU A 513 17.34 -7.76 25.30
C GLU A 513 16.34 -8.64 24.52
N ASP A 514 15.03 -8.39 24.67
CA ASP A 514 14.01 -9.08 23.87
C ASP A 514 14.22 -8.82 22.37
N ILE A 515 14.48 -7.56 22.01
CA ILE A 515 14.69 -7.16 20.62
C ILE A 515 15.97 -7.80 20.06
N GLN A 516 17.07 -7.77 20.81
CA GLN A 516 18.32 -8.45 20.43
C GLN A 516 18.08 -9.96 20.25
N THR A 517 17.26 -10.57 21.10
CA THR A 517 16.87 -11.98 20.95
C THR A 517 16.09 -12.22 19.66
N PHE A 518 15.15 -11.33 19.30
CA PHE A 518 14.39 -11.42 18.05
C PHE A 518 15.26 -11.22 16.80
N MET A 519 16.36 -10.46 16.90
CA MET A 519 17.32 -10.27 15.81
C MET A 519 18.11 -11.55 15.49
N TYR A 520 18.11 -12.53 16.40
CA TYR A 520 18.94 -13.74 16.29
C TYR A 520 20.42 -13.37 16.12
N SER A 521 21.06 -13.80 15.02
CA SER A 521 22.45 -13.49 14.67
C SER A 521 22.55 -12.56 13.47
N PHE A 522 21.45 -11.95 13.04
CA PHE A 522 21.47 -11.01 11.92
C PHE A 522 22.02 -9.67 12.38
N SER A 523 22.83 -9.06 11.53
CA SER A 523 23.21 -7.66 11.68
C SER A 523 22.02 -6.73 11.42
N ALA A 524 22.08 -5.51 11.96
CA ALA A 524 21.09 -4.47 11.68
C ALA A 524 20.91 -4.24 10.17
N GLU A 525 22.01 -4.19 9.42
CA GLU A 525 21.99 -4.01 7.96
C GLU A 525 21.30 -5.18 7.25
N GLU A 526 21.56 -6.42 7.63
CA GLU A 526 20.86 -7.56 7.04
C GLU A 526 19.35 -7.52 7.30
N LEU A 527 18.92 -7.16 8.51
CA LEU A 527 17.52 -7.06 8.86
C LEU A 527 16.82 -5.93 8.11
N VAL A 528 17.42 -4.74 8.08
CA VAL A 528 16.83 -3.58 7.42
C VAL A 528 16.82 -3.77 5.91
N ASP A 529 17.86 -4.34 5.30
CA ASP A 529 17.86 -4.69 3.88
C ASP A 529 16.70 -5.64 3.54
N ARG A 530 16.42 -6.62 4.41
CA ARG A 530 15.28 -7.55 4.24
C ARG A 530 13.95 -6.82 4.26
N ILE A 531 13.72 -6.00 5.28
CA ILE A 531 12.49 -5.21 5.45
C ILE A 531 12.32 -4.22 4.30
N MET A 532 13.37 -3.51 3.93
CA MET A 532 13.28 -2.36 3.04
C MET A 532 13.31 -2.75 1.57
N TYR A 533 13.89 -3.90 1.18
CA TYR A 533 13.82 -4.34 -0.21
C TYR A 533 13.96 -5.84 -0.49
N LYS A 534 14.88 -6.59 0.18
CA LYS A 534 15.22 -7.96 -0.28
C LYS A 534 14.03 -8.90 -0.25
N ASN A 535 13.18 -8.83 0.78
CA ASN A 535 12.02 -9.73 0.89
C ASN A 535 11.01 -9.47 -0.23
N ALA A 536 10.66 -8.19 -0.45
CA ALA A 536 9.77 -7.78 -1.52
C ALA A 536 10.32 -8.17 -2.90
N LEU A 537 11.61 -7.91 -3.15
CA LEU A 537 12.29 -8.24 -4.40
C LEU A 537 12.26 -9.76 -4.67
N ASN A 538 12.64 -10.57 -3.68
CA ASN A 538 12.63 -12.03 -3.78
C ASN A 538 11.21 -12.56 -4.02
N PHE A 539 10.22 -11.96 -3.36
CA PHE A 539 8.82 -12.31 -3.55
C PHE A 539 8.35 -11.99 -4.98
N MET A 540 8.70 -10.82 -5.53
CA MET A 540 8.41 -10.45 -6.91
C MET A 540 9.08 -11.39 -7.92
N TYR A 541 10.38 -11.70 -7.78
CA TYR A 541 11.08 -12.66 -8.65
C TYR A 541 10.42 -14.04 -8.68
N LYS A 542 9.81 -14.45 -7.56
CA LYS A 542 9.14 -15.75 -7.47
C LYS A 542 7.77 -15.76 -8.15
N HIS A 543 7.09 -14.62 -8.20
CA HIS A 543 5.66 -14.55 -8.54
C HIS A 543 5.32 -13.74 -9.80
N LEU A 544 6.25 -12.95 -10.33
CA LEU A 544 6.12 -12.36 -11.66
C LEU A 544 6.27 -13.41 -12.77
N PRO A 545 5.64 -13.21 -13.93
CA PRO A 545 5.75 -14.14 -15.04
C PRO A 545 7.15 -14.08 -15.68
N GLU A 546 7.60 -15.21 -16.22
CA GLU A 546 8.89 -15.30 -16.94
C GLU A 546 8.84 -14.57 -18.28
N VAL A 547 7.74 -14.76 -19.02
CA VAL A 547 7.46 -14.16 -20.31
C VAL A 547 6.14 -13.41 -20.26
N ASP A 548 6.01 -12.36 -21.05
CA ASP A 548 4.72 -11.69 -21.22
C ASP A 548 3.79 -12.61 -22.03
N LEU A 549 2.49 -12.55 -21.76
CA LEU A 549 1.53 -13.29 -22.59
C LEU A 549 1.57 -12.68 -23.99
N THR A 550 2.04 -13.46 -24.97
CA THR A 550 1.99 -13.02 -26.37
C THR A 550 0.55 -13.03 -26.87
N GLU A 551 0.23 -12.22 -27.88
CA GLU A 551 -1.09 -12.23 -28.52
C GLU A 551 -1.45 -13.63 -29.08
N GLU A 552 -0.47 -14.42 -29.53
CA GLU A 552 -0.69 -15.80 -29.99
C GLU A 552 -1.06 -16.76 -28.85
N GLU A 553 -0.45 -16.64 -27.67
CA GLU A 553 -0.82 -17.45 -26.50
C GLU A 553 -2.17 -17.03 -25.89
N ALA A 554 -2.54 -15.75 -26.02
CA ALA A 554 -3.84 -15.25 -25.60
C ALA A 554 -4.98 -15.70 -26.54
N ASN A 555 -4.69 -15.92 -27.83
CA ASN A 555 -5.67 -16.36 -28.83
C ASN A 555 -5.77 -17.89 -28.98
N ASN A 556 -4.77 -18.66 -28.53
CA ASN A 556 -4.76 -20.12 -28.59
C ASN A 556 -5.29 -20.82 -27.32
N ASN A 557 -5.70 -20.05 -26.29
CA ASN A 557 -6.28 -20.53 -25.03
C ASN A 557 -7.72 -20.03 -24.86
#